data_AF-A0A4U5NJH5-F1
#
_entry.id   AF-A0A4U5NJH5-F1
#
_cell.length_a   1.000
_cell.length_b   1.000
_cell.length_c   1.000
_cell.angle_alpha   90.00
_cell.angle_beta   90.00
_cell.angle_gamma   90.00
#
_symmetry.space_group_name_H-M   'P 1'
#
loop_
_entity.id
_entity.type
_entity.pdbx_description
1 polymer ?
#
loop_
_entity_poly.entity_id
_entity_poly.type
_entity_poly.pdbx_seq_one_letter_code
_entity_poly.pdbx_strand_id
1 'polypeptide(L)'
;MKAPTLLVFVALLGVALADISVRIERHFPCSPSSGPSKENLLIKFPSYKSTGVNFKEEKNADGHKCFRMSGGTVEVFAPGLSGDKKYFVHLETRIGIHGKPERCVNADADGCGGIGSCVHCDICRTMGGALRNFVQIYQKDAPAKCSAEGLPTGNYSDLSLKVCLPTKNELLPFLDPNSSRAEQLWELFVNSRSRSGEIPLVIAARIFDRPINKLSIKEINDALHGSKKGMIGCHWIYATVAQS
;
A
#
# COMPACT_ATOMS: atom_id res chain seq x y z
N MET A 1 -34.47 37.49 44.87
CA MET A 1 -34.97 36.62 43.80
C MET A 1 -33.80 36.32 42.88
N LYS A 2 -33.30 35.08 42.85
CA LYS A 2 -32.17 34.65 42.01
C LYS A 2 -32.74 34.02 40.74
N ALA A 3 -32.36 34.54 39.57
CA ALA A 3 -32.66 33.92 38.29
C ALA A 3 -31.79 32.67 38.08
N PRO A 4 -32.31 31.55 37.54
CA PRO A 4 -31.49 30.39 37.25
C PRO A 4 -30.84 30.58 35.87
N THR A 5 -29.51 30.48 35.84
CA THR A 5 -28.72 30.41 34.61
C THR A 5 -28.92 29.03 34.00
N LEU A 6 -29.59 28.97 32.84
CA LEU A 6 -29.78 27.75 32.06
C LEU A 6 -28.50 27.47 31.26
N LEU A 7 -27.69 26.52 31.71
CA LEU A 7 -26.55 25.98 30.96
C LEU A 7 -27.09 24.99 29.91
N VAL A 8 -27.16 25.43 28.66
CA VAL A 8 -27.43 24.55 27.52
C VAL A 8 -26.15 23.78 27.20
N PHE A 9 -26.08 22.52 27.64
CA PHE A 9 -25.09 21.56 27.12
C PHE A 9 -25.49 21.20 25.69
N VAL A 10 -24.84 21.82 24.71
CA VAL A 10 -24.85 21.31 23.33
C VAL A 10 -24.00 20.05 23.32
N ALA A 11 -24.66 18.89 23.40
CA ALA A 11 -24.02 17.62 23.10
C ALA A 11 -23.66 17.62 21.61
N LEU A 12 -22.40 17.90 21.30
CA LEU A 12 -21.80 17.55 20.02
C LEU A 12 -21.85 16.03 19.89
N LEU A 13 -22.93 15.52 19.29
CA LEU A 13 -22.97 14.19 18.70
C LEU A 13 -21.91 14.18 17.59
N GLY A 14 -20.68 13.83 17.95
CA GLY A 14 -19.67 13.47 16.98
C GLY A 14 -20.23 12.27 16.21
N VAL A 15 -20.59 12.51 14.95
CA VAL A 15 -20.88 11.42 14.01
C VAL A 15 -19.58 10.63 13.92
N ALA A 16 -19.53 9.47 14.58
CA ALA A 16 -18.43 8.55 14.41
C ALA A 16 -18.44 8.16 12.94
N LEU A 17 -17.47 8.67 12.18
CA LEU A 17 -17.27 8.30 10.80
C LEU A 17 -17.07 6.79 10.76
N ALA A 18 -17.99 6.09 10.10
CA ALA A 18 -17.89 4.66 9.84
C ALA A 18 -16.49 4.35 9.31
N ASP A 19 -15.73 3.57 10.09
CA ASP A 19 -14.36 3.19 9.77
C ASP A 19 -14.37 2.21 8.59
N ILE A 20 -13.24 2.09 7.90
CA ILE A 20 -13.11 1.17 6.78
C ILE A 20 -12.47 -0.11 7.31
N SER A 21 -13.18 -1.24 7.28
CA SER A 21 -12.61 -2.56 7.55
C SER A 21 -12.02 -3.13 6.27
N VAL A 22 -10.86 -3.78 6.36
CA VAL A 22 -10.21 -4.42 5.21
C VAL A 22 -9.83 -5.84 5.58
N ARG A 23 -10.25 -6.79 4.77
CA ARG A 23 -9.86 -8.21 4.89
C ARG A 23 -8.99 -8.58 3.71
N ILE A 24 -7.83 -9.16 3.95
CA ILE A 24 -7.02 -9.73 2.86
C ILE A 24 -7.50 -11.14 2.58
N GLU A 25 -7.87 -11.39 1.32
CA GLU A 25 -8.36 -12.68 0.85
C GLU A 25 -7.19 -13.56 0.37
N ARG A 26 -6.31 -12.98 -0.46
CA ARG A 26 -5.22 -13.71 -1.11
C ARG A 26 -4.04 -12.79 -1.40
N HIS A 27 -2.84 -13.33 -1.41
CA HIS A 27 -1.66 -12.64 -1.91
C HIS A 27 -0.65 -13.64 -2.47
N PHE A 28 0.07 -13.24 -3.50
CA PHE A 28 1.05 -14.11 -4.13
C PHE A 28 2.09 -13.31 -4.91
N PRO A 29 3.32 -13.82 -5.02
CA PRO A 29 4.31 -13.25 -5.91
C PRO A 29 3.78 -13.25 -7.34
N CYS A 30 4.16 -12.26 -8.13
CA CYS A 30 3.72 -12.16 -9.52
C CYS A 30 4.20 -13.34 -10.35
N SER A 31 3.39 -13.72 -11.34
CA SER A 31 3.77 -14.68 -12.37
C SER A 31 4.94 -14.15 -13.21
N PRO A 32 5.68 -15.00 -13.94
CA PRO A 32 6.70 -14.54 -14.90
C PRO A 32 6.15 -13.54 -15.94
N SER A 33 4.87 -13.66 -16.30
CA SER A 33 4.21 -12.74 -17.24
C SER A 33 3.95 -11.34 -16.65
N SER A 34 3.83 -11.20 -15.33
CA SER A 34 3.50 -9.91 -14.67
C SER A 34 4.62 -9.37 -13.78
N GLY A 35 5.57 -10.20 -13.39
CA GLY A 35 6.74 -9.87 -12.59
C GLY A 35 8.03 -9.79 -13.43
N PRO A 36 9.18 -9.62 -12.75
CA PRO A 36 10.48 -9.55 -13.41
C PRO A 36 10.85 -10.88 -14.05
N SER A 37 11.82 -10.85 -14.98
CA SER A 37 12.42 -12.09 -15.50
C SER A 37 13.20 -12.80 -14.40
N LYS A 38 13.50 -14.09 -14.61
CA LYS A 38 14.21 -14.91 -13.61
C LYS A 38 15.59 -14.35 -13.27
N GLU A 39 16.25 -13.75 -14.25
CA GLU A 39 17.59 -13.17 -14.14
C GLU A 39 17.60 -11.84 -13.38
N ASN A 40 16.47 -11.13 -13.37
CA ASN A 40 16.32 -9.85 -12.68
C ASN A 40 15.63 -9.96 -11.32
N LEU A 41 15.03 -11.11 -11.00
CA LEU A 41 14.36 -11.35 -9.72
C LEU A 41 15.41 -11.36 -8.59
N LEU A 42 15.35 -10.37 -7.70
CA LEU A 42 16.25 -10.29 -6.53
C LEU A 42 15.53 -10.55 -5.22
N ILE A 43 14.23 -10.31 -5.14
CA ILE A 43 13.45 -10.54 -3.91
C ILE A 43 12.08 -11.10 -4.23
N LYS A 44 11.67 -12.13 -3.49
CA LYS A 44 10.37 -12.78 -3.64
C LYS A 44 9.74 -13.05 -2.27
N PHE A 45 8.57 -12.48 -2.07
CA PHE A 45 7.73 -12.74 -0.89
C PHE A 45 6.92 -14.02 -1.08
N PRO A 46 6.63 -14.76 0.01
CA PRO A 46 5.88 -16.00 -0.07
C PRO A 46 4.41 -15.76 -0.43
N SER A 47 3.75 -16.80 -0.94
CA SER A 47 2.31 -16.77 -1.23
C SER A 47 1.49 -17.10 0.02
N TYR A 48 0.21 -16.74 0.03
CA TYR A 48 -0.74 -17.10 1.09
C TYR A 48 -0.87 -18.61 1.35
N LYS A 49 -0.47 -19.45 0.38
CA LYS A 49 -0.50 -20.91 0.50
C LYS A 49 0.76 -21.49 1.14
N SER A 50 1.80 -20.67 1.31
CA SER A 50 3.07 -21.11 1.87
C SER A 50 2.93 -21.33 3.38
N THR A 51 3.55 -22.39 3.88
CA THR A 51 3.48 -22.75 5.31
C THR A 51 3.96 -21.60 6.20
N GLY A 52 3.19 -21.31 7.25
CA GLY A 52 3.53 -20.30 8.24
C GLY A 52 3.28 -18.85 7.81
N VAL A 53 2.83 -18.62 6.57
CA VAL A 53 2.43 -17.27 6.14
C VAL A 53 1.16 -16.84 6.87
N ASN A 54 1.19 -15.64 7.43
CA ASN A 54 0.04 -15.02 8.07
C ASN A 54 0.02 -13.51 7.81
N PHE A 55 -1.17 -12.94 7.90
CA PHE A 55 -1.37 -11.50 7.90
C PHE A 55 -1.56 -10.97 9.29
N LYS A 56 -0.81 -9.93 9.60
CA LYS A 56 -1.05 -9.13 10.78
C LYS A 56 -1.57 -7.77 10.36
N GLU A 57 -2.78 -7.45 10.80
CA GLU A 57 -3.28 -6.08 10.75
C GLU A 57 -2.58 -5.27 11.86
N GLU A 58 -2.08 -4.09 11.48
CA GLU A 58 -1.38 -3.17 12.37
C GLU A 58 -1.84 -1.75 12.05
N LYS A 59 -1.68 -0.82 12.98
CA LYS A 59 -1.83 0.62 12.71
C LYS A 59 -0.46 1.28 12.73
N ASN A 60 -0.16 2.12 11.74
CA ASN A 60 1.05 2.94 11.79
C ASN A 60 0.85 4.17 12.70
N ALA A 61 1.92 4.96 12.89
CA ALA A 61 1.90 6.18 13.70
C ALA A 61 0.92 7.25 13.20
N ASP A 62 0.59 7.24 11.91
CA ASP A 62 -0.35 8.17 11.27
C ASP A 62 -1.80 7.67 11.31
N GLY A 63 -2.05 6.49 11.90
CA GLY A 63 -3.38 5.89 11.99
C GLY A 63 -3.82 5.09 10.77
N HIS A 64 -2.95 4.91 9.76
CA HIS A 64 -3.23 4.04 8.61
C HIS A 64 -3.33 2.58 9.05
N LYS A 65 -4.34 1.88 8.53
CA LYS A 65 -4.40 0.43 8.62
C LYS A 65 -3.36 -0.16 7.67
N CYS A 66 -2.47 -0.97 8.24
CA CYS A 66 -1.39 -1.62 7.54
C CYS A 66 -1.52 -3.13 7.65
N PHE A 67 -1.10 -3.81 6.61
CA PHE A 67 -1.11 -5.25 6.51
C PHE A 67 0.30 -5.73 6.33
N ARG A 68 0.73 -6.56 7.26
CA ARG A 68 2.06 -7.13 7.25
C ARG A 68 1.98 -8.58 6.79
N MET A 69 2.55 -8.85 5.62
CA MET A 69 2.73 -10.20 5.07
C MET A 69 3.93 -10.83 5.77
N SER A 70 3.67 -11.51 6.87
CA SER A 70 4.66 -12.08 7.78
C SER A 70 4.62 -13.61 7.76
N GLY A 71 5.69 -14.23 8.25
CA GLY A 71 5.82 -15.68 8.24
C GLY A 71 6.06 -16.25 6.84
N GLY A 72 6.34 -17.55 6.78
CA GLY A 72 6.96 -18.17 5.61
C GLY A 72 8.40 -17.69 5.41
N THR A 73 8.90 -17.83 4.18
CA THR A 73 10.28 -17.50 3.82
C THR A 73 10.29 -16.49 2.68
N VAL A 74 10.95 -15.36 2.89
CA VAL A 74 11.32 -14.42 1.82
C VAL A 74 12.63 -14.88 1.21
N GLU A 75 12.63 -15.08 -0.11
CA GLU A 75 13.81 -15.47 -0.88
C GLU A 75 14.49 -14.21 -1.42
N VAL A 76 15.77 -14.02 -1.10
CA VAL A 76 16.63 -13.00 -1.71
C VAL A 76 17.64 -13.72 -2.60
N PHE A 77 17.57 -13.46 -3.91
CA PHE A 77 18.39 -14.11 -4.91
C PHE A 77 19.68 -13.33 -5.17
N ALA A 78 20.70 -14.00 -5.73
CA ALA A 78 21.96 -13.38 -6.08
C ALA A 78 21.79 -12.21 -7.07
N PRO A 79 22.53 -11.09 -6.88
CA PRO A 79 23.58 -10.86 -5.87
C PRO A 79 23.07 -10.40 -4.48
N GLY A 80 21.76 -10.29 -4.29
CA GLY A 80 21.14 -9.63 -3.14
C GLY A 80 20.73 -8.19 -3.43
N LEU A 81 20.24 -7.51 -2.40
CA LEU A 81 19.97 -6.07 -2.46
C LEU A 81 21.19 -5.32 -1.94
N SER A 82 21.78 -4.49 -2.80
CA SER A 82 22.89 -3.61 -2.44
C SER A 82 22.47 -2.50 -1.47
N GLY A 83 23.31 -2.23 -0.46
CA GLY A 83 23.14 -1.18 0.54
C GLY A 83 23.47 0.24 0.06
N ASP A 84 23.91 0.40 -1.18
CA ASP A 84 24.20 1.70 -1.81
C ASP A 84 23.09 2.17 -2.76
N LYS A 85 22.01 1.39 -2.87
CA LYS A 85 20.87 1.66 -3.76
C LYS A 85 19.60 1.95 -2.98
N LYS A 86 18.76 2.80 -3.57
CA LYS A 86 17.36 2.96 -3.16
C LYS A 86 16.49 2.00 -3.94
N TYR A 87 15.46 1.49 -3.27
CA TYR A 87 14.49 0.58 -3.86
C TYR A 87 13.13 1.25 -3.97
N PHE A 88 12.65 1.35 -5.20
CA PHE A 88 11.41 2.05 -5.51
C PHE A 88 10.27 1.04 -5.61
N VAL A 89 9.07 1.39 -5.18
CA VAL A 89 7.88 0.58 -5.42
C VAL A 89 6.82 1.37 -6.13
N HIS A 90 6.36 0.86 -7.26
CA HIS A 90 5.07 1.27 -7.79
C HIS A 90 3.99 0.44 -7.08
N LEU A 91 3.20 1.09 -6.24
CA LEU A 91 2.06 0.50 -5.57
C LEU A 91 0.82 0.80 -6.41
N GLU A 92 0.44 -0.13 -7.28
CA GLU A 92 -0.80 -0.01 -8.05
C GLU A 92 -1.99 -0.36 -7.18
N THR A 93 -3.02 0.48 -7.17
CA THR A 93 -4.25 0.24 -6.43
C THR A 93 -5.42 0.24 -7.41
N ARG A 94 -6.28 -0.77 -7.35
CA ARG A 94 -7.48 -0.89 -8.17
C ARG A 94 -8.68 -1.19 -7.31
N ILE A 95 -9.77 -0.47 -7.53
CA ILE A 95 -11.04 -0.79 -6.89
C ILE A 95 -11.89 -1.63 -7.85
N GLY A 96 -12.19 -2.86 -7.44
CA GLY A 96 -12.73 -3.93 -8.26
C GLY A 96 -11.64 -4.81 -8.88
N ILE A 97 -11.90 -6.11 -9.02
CA ILE A 97 -10.94 -7.09 -9.58
C ILE A 97 -10.52 -6.74 -11.01
N HIS A 98 -11.44 -6.15 -11.79
CA HIS A 98 -11.20 -5.67 -13.15
C HIS A 98 -11.20 -4.14 -13.23
N GLY A 99 -11.03 -3.46 -12.10
CA GLY A 99 -10.96 -2.01 -12.03
C GLY A 99 -9.77 -1.46 -12.81
N LYS A 100 -9.90 -0.21 -13.28
CA LYS A 100 -8.75 0.55 -13.77
C LYS A 100 -7.86 0.93 -12.59
N PRO A 101 -6.53 1.07 -12.80
CA PRO A 101 -5.65 1.65 -11.79
C PRO A 101 -6.16 3.02 -11.33
N GLU A 102 -6.23 3.21 -10.02
CA GLU A 102 -6.58 4.49 -9.43
C GLU A 102 -5.46 5.50 -9.68
N ARG A 103 -5.81 6.74 -10.01
CA ARG A 103 -4.81 7.80 -10.29
C ARG A 103 -3.95 8.07 -9.05
N CYS A 104 -2.66 8.30 -9.23
CA CYS A 104 -1.81 8.82 -8.16
C CYS A 104 -2.18 10.26 -7.81
N VAL A 105 -2.40 10.52 -6.53
CA VAL A 105 -2.70 11.85 -5.99
C VAL A 105 -1.81 12.14 -4.78
N ASN A 106 -1.46 13.42 -4.59
CA ASN A 106 -0.61 13.89 -3.48
C ASN A 106 0.77 13.21 -3.37
N ALA A 107 1.35 12.81 -4.49
CA ALA A 107 2.79 12.60 -4.56
C ALA A 107 3.51 13.93 -4.27
N ASP A 108 4.65 13.85 -3.61
CA ASP A 108 5.45 15.05 -3.32
C ASP A 108 6.13 15.63 -4.56
N ALA A 109 6.91 16.70 -4.36
CA ALA A 109 7.67 17.37 -5.42
C ALA A 109 8.70 16.46 -6.13
N ASP A 110 9.10 15.36 -5.51
CA ASP A 110 9.98 14.36 -6.09
C ASP A 110 9.23 13.21 -6.79
N GLY A 111 7.90 13.23 -6.79
CA GLY A 111 7.06 12.17 -7.34
C GLY A 111 6.99 10.93 -6.44
N CYS A 112 7.22 11.11 -5.13
CA CYS A 112 7.27 10.05 -4.15
C CYS A 112 6.06 10.10 -3.21
N GLY A 113 5.56 8.92 -2.84
CA GLY A 113 4.38 8.79 -1.98
C GLY A 113 3.08 9.16 -2.69
N GLY A 114 2.03 9.28 -1.89
CA GLY A 114 0.68 9.60 -2.34
C GLY A 114 -0.29 8.44 -2.20
N ILE A 115 -1.49 8.64 -2.72
CA ILE A 115 -2.62 7.70 -2.61
C ILE A 115 -3.03 7.25 -4.01
N GLY A 116 -3.43 5.98 -4.16
CA GLY A 116 -3.80 5.37 -5.44
C GLY A 116 -2.65 4.56 -6.04
N SER A 117 -2.39 4.73 -7.35
CA SER A 117 -1.30 4.05 -8.05
C SER A 117 -0.02 4.89 -8.10
N CYS A 118 0.71 4.97 -6.98
CA CYS A 118 1.85 5.88 -6.79
C CYS A 118 3.20 5.18 -6.70
N VAL A 119 4.29 5.95 -6.81
CA VAL A 119 5.66 5.48 -6.60
C VAL A 119 6.14 5.85 -5.19
N HIS A 120 6.74 4.90 -4.47
CA HIS A 120 7.38 5.08 -3.17
C HIS A 120 8.90 4.90 -3.33
N CYS A 121 9.68 5.90 -2.92
CA CYS A 121 11.05 6.07 -3.42
C CYS A 121 12.17 5.46 -2.57
N ASP A 122 11.86 4.86 -1.43
CA ASP A 122 12.78 4.00 -0.68
C ASP A 122 11.99 3.13 0.31
N ILE A 123 11.74 1.87 -0.05
CA ILE A 123 10.98 0.95 0.81
C ILE A 123 11.78 0.41 2.01
N CYS A 124 13.08 0.69 2.05
CA CYS A 124 14.01 0.24 3.09
C CYS A 124 14.22 1.32 4.18
N ARG A 125 13.55 2.46 4.07
CA ARG A 125 13.69 3.56 5.01
C ARG A 125 12.33 4.13 5.38
N THR A 126 12.17 4.56 6.63
CA THR A 126 11.06 5.44 6.99
C THR A 126 11.38 6.85 6.53
N MET A 127 10.65 7.32 5.53
CA MET A 127 10.73 8.70 5.04
C MET A 127 9.82 9.60 5.87
N GLY A 128 10.16 10.88 6.04
CA GLY A 128 9.25 11.83 6.69
C GLY A 128 8.03 12.11 5.80
N GLY A 129 6.84 12.19 6.40
CA GLY A 129 5.55 12.48 5.73
C GLY A 129 4.60 11.29 5.71
N ALA A 130 3.32 11.54 6.03
CA ALA A 130 2.29 10.50 6.22
C ALA A 130 2.10 9.59 4.99
N LEU A 131 2.18 10.16 3.78
CA LEU A 131 1.87 9.44 2.53
C LEU A 131 3.09 8.76 1.87
N ARG A 132 4.26 8.79 2.51
CA ARG A 132 5.49 8.24 1.91
C ARG A 132 5.73 6.77 2.23
N ASN A 133 5.21 6.28 3.36
CA ASN A 133 5.56 4.96 3.91
C ASN A 133 4.43 3.93 3.79
N PHE A 134 3.63 4.01 2.72
CA PHE A 134 2.54 3.05 2.51
C PHE A 134 3.05 1.67 2.12
N VAL A 135 4.29 1.54 1.69
CA VAL A 135 4.91 0.25 1.42
C VAL A 135 6.33 0.23 1.94
N GLN A 136 6.65 -0.78 2.74
CA GLN A 136 7.97 -0.93 3.36
C GLN A 136 8.33 -2.41 3.50
N ILE A 137 9.61 -2.72 3.38
CA ILE A 137 10.15 -4.01 3.81
C ILE A 137 10.48 -3.89 5.29
N TYR A 138 10.05 -4.86 6.08
CA TYR A 138 10.34 -4.95 7.50
C TYR A 138 11.21 -6.16 7.76
N GLN A 139 12.19 -6.00 8.66
CA GLN A 139 12.94 -7.07 9.28
C GLN A 139 12.61 -7.11 10.78
N LYS A 140 12.06 -8.23 11.25
CA LYS A 140 11.53 -8.42 12.61
C LYS A 140 10.41 -7.47 13.01
N ASP A 141 10.69 -6.27 13.50
CA ASP A 141 9.66 -5.30 13.89
C ASP A 141 10.02 -3.86 13.45
N ALA A 142 11.08 -3.72 12.66
CA ALA A 142 11.55 -2.45 12.16
C ALA A 142 11.66 -2.48 10.63
N PRO A 143 11.61 -1.31 9.96
CA PRO A 143 11.97 -1.20 8.56
C PRO A 143 13.34 -1.84 8.30
N ALA A 144 13.42 -2.69 7.28
CA ALA A 144 14.65 -3.37 6.88
C ALA A 144 15.62 -2.35 6.30
N LYS A 145 16.88 -2.38 6.73
CA LYS A 145 17.89 -1.40 6.30
C LYS A 145 18.55 -1.76 4.96
N CYS A 146 17.78 -2.30 4.01
CA CYS A 146 18.30 -2.79 2.74
C CYS A 146 18.94 -1.72 1.84
N SER A 147 18.63 -0.43 2.04
CA SER A 147 19.25 0.69 1.32
C SER A 147 20.42 1.35 2.08
N ALA A 148 20.87 0.76 3.19
CA ALA A 148 22.02 1.23 3.97
C ALA A 148 23.02 0.10 4.30
N GLU A 149 22.52 -1.07 4.68
CA GLU A 149 23.32 -2.25 5.03
C GLU A 149 23.26 -3.33 3.93
N GLY A 150 22.29 -3.24 3.03
CA GLY A 150 22.00 -4.27 2.03
C GLY A 150 21.20 -5.44 2.60
N LEU A 151 20.80 -6.36 1.72
CA LEU A 151 20.29 -7.69 2.08
C LEU A 151 21.02 -8.73 1.22
N PRO A 152 21.93 -9.52 1.83
CA PRO A 152 22.63 -10.60 1.12
C PRO A 152 21.68 -11.63 0.52
N THR A 153 22.21 -12.46 -0.37
CA THR A 153 21.48 -13.63 -0.87
C THR A 153 21.16 -14.58 0.29
N GLY A 154 19.92 -15.05 0.35
CA GLY A 154 19.51 -15.95 1.42
C GLY A 154 18.00 -16.12 1.55
N ASN A 155 17.63 -16.91 2.55
CA ASN A 155 16.26 -17.20 2.94
C ASN A 155 15.99 -16.56 4.30
N TYR A 156 14.98 -15.71 4.37
CA TYR A 156 14.69 -14.89 5.54
C TYR A 156 13.30 -15.21 6.08
N SER A 157 13.23 -15.64 7.34
CA SER A 157 11.97 -15.85 8.06
C SER A 157 11.50 -14.61 8.82
N ASP A 158 12.37 -13.60 8.95
CA ASP A 158 12.12 -12.35 9.66
C ASP A 158 11.84 -11.17 8.73
N LEU A 159 11.93 -11.37 7.41
CA LEU A 159 11.54 -10.37 6.42
C LEU A 159 10.04 -10.44 6.12
N SER A 160 9.46 -9.27 5.86
CA SER A 160 8.03 -9.12 5.56
C SER A 160 7.79 -7.86 4.72
N LEU A 161 6.74 -7.88 3.91
CA LEU A 161 6.29 -6.70 3.18
C LEU A 161 5.07 -6.13 3.91
N LYS A 162 5.16 -4.86 4.31
CA LYS A 162 4.09 -4.11 4.95
C LYS A 162 3.48 -3.17 3.91
N VAL A 163 2.16 -3.23 3.74
CA VAL A 163 1.39 -2.33 2.87
C VAL A 163 0.30 -1.65 3.68
N CYS A 164 0.20 -0.33 3.64
CA CYS A 164 -0.79 0.47 4.33
C CYS A 164 -1.83 1.02 3.35
N LEU A 165 -3.02 1.27 3.86
CA LEU A 165 -4.12 1.89 3.14
C LEU A 165 -4.38 3.31 3.69
N PRO A 166 -4.81 4.22 2.81
CA PRO A 166 -5.24 5.53 3.25
C PRO A 166 -6.46 5.40 4.16
N THR A 167 -6.59 6.35 5.09
CA THR A 167 -7.80 6.50 5.89
C THR A 167 -8.95 7.01 5.02
N LYS A 168 -10.20 6.81 5.49
CA LYS A 168 -11.38 7.42 4.86
C LYS A 168 -11.20 8.93 4.71
N ASN A 169 -10.70 9.59 5.75
CA ASN A 169 -10.51 11.05 5.77
C ASN A 169 -9.50 11.53 4.73
N GLU A 170 -8.51 10.73 4.39
CA GLU A 170 -7.59 11.05 3.31
C GLU A 170 -8.20 10.78 1.94
N LEU A 171 -9.09 9.78 1.82
CA LEU A 171 -9.80 9.47 0.58
C LEU A 171 -10.86 10.51 0.20
N LEU A 172 -11.61 11.03 1.18
CA LEU A 172 -12.75 11.92 0.94
C LEU A 172 -12.39 13.18 0.13
N PRO A 173 -11.33 13.95 0.45
CA PRO A 173 -10.96 15.14 -0.32
C PRO A 173 -10.64 14.89 -1.80
N PHE A 174 -10.33 13.64 -2.18
CA PHE A 174 -10.11 13.28 -3.59
C PHE A 174 -11.42 12.99 -4.34
N LEU A 175 -12.48 12.61 -3.63
CA LEU A 175 -13.80 12.43 -4.22
C LEU A 175 -14.46 13.78 -4.46
N ASP A 176 -14.45 14.65 -3.45
CA ASP A 176 -14.91 16.03 -3.56
C ASP A 176 -14.25 16.89 -2.46
N PRO A 177 -13.84 18.14 -2.75
CA PRO A 177 -13.32 19.04 -1.72
C PRO A 177 -14.37 19.39 -0.64
N ASN A 178 -15.67 19.24 -0.94
CA ASN A 178 -16.75 19.35 0.04
C ASN A 178 -16.94 17.99 0.75
N SER A 179 -16.68 17.95 2.06
CA SER A 179 -16.73 16.71 2.85
C SER A 179 -18.09 16.01 2.81
N SER A 180 -19.19 16.75 2.88
CA SER A 180 -20.54 16.17 2.84
C SER A 180 -20.85 15.54 1.48
N ARG A 181 -20.44 16.19 0.39
CA ARG A 181 -20.58 15.63 -0.95
C ARG A 181 -19.64 14.45 -1.17
N ALA A 182 -18.41 14.52 -0.66
CA ALA A 182 -17.46 13.41 -0.72
C ALA A 182 -18.00 12.18 0.03
N GLU A 183 -18.66 12.37 1.16
CA GLU A 183 -19.32 11.29 1.91
C GLU A 183 -20.46 10.68 1.11
N GLN A 184 -21.32 11.49 0.49
CA GLN A 184 -22.39 10.99 -0.38
C GLN A 184 -21.83 10.23 -1.58
N LEU A 185 -20.76 10.74 -2.21
CA LEU A 185 -20.08 10.05 -3.31
C LEU A 185 -19.42 8.76 -2.85
N TRP A 186 -18.84 8.74 -1.65
CA TRP A 186 -18.28 7.54 -1.02
C TRP A 186 -19.38 6.51 -0.78
N GLU A 187 -20.52 6.90 -0.22
CA GLU A 187 -21.65 6.00 -0.01
C GLU A 187 -22.22 5.47 -1.34
N LEU A 188 -22.38 6.33 -2.35
CA LEU A 188 -22.77 5.91 -3.70
C LEU A 188 -21.74 4.96 -4.31
N PHE A 189 -20.46 5.21 -4.11
CA PHE A 189 -19.37 4.38 -4.58
C PHE A 189 -19.39 2.99 -3.92
N VAL A 190 -19.54 2.95 -2.60
CA VAL A 190 -19.68 1.72 -1.82
C VAL A 190 -20.93 0.96 -2.26
N ASN A 191 -22.08 1.62 -2.37
CA ASN A 191 -23.35 0.99 -2.73
C ASN A 191 -23.39 0.51 -4.19
N SER A 192 -22.74 1.22 -5.12
CA SER A 192 -22.72 0.84 -6.54
C SER A 192 -21.70 -0.25 -6.87
N ARG A 193 -20.58 -0.30 -6.13
CA ARG A 193 -19.49 -1.27 -6.37
C ARG A 193 -19.50 -2.46 -5.43
N SER A 194 -20.22 -2.38 -4.31
CA SER A 194 -20.41 -3.52 -3.44
C SER A 194 -21.56 -4.37 -3.94
N ARG A 195 -21.32 -5.68 -4.11
CA ARG A 195 -22.41 -6.64 -4.34
C ARG A 195 -23.07 -7.06 -3.03
N SER A 196 -22.44 -6.77 -1.88
CA SER A 196 -22.88 -7.18 -0.53
C SER A 196 -22.32 -6.28 0.59
N GLY A 197 -22.06 -4.98 0.34
CA GLY A 197 -21.33 -4.11 1.28
C GLY A 197 -19.79 -4.27 1.27
N GLU A 198 -19.31 -5.28 0.53
CA GLU A 198 -17.89 -5.59 0.32
C GLU A 198 -17.41 -5.10 -1.06
N ILE A 199 -16.34 -4.31 -1.07
CA ILE A 199 -15.69 -3.76 -2.27
C ILE A 199 -14.35 -4.47 -2.49
N PRO A 200 -14.16 -5.16 -3.62
CA PRO A 200 -12.86 -5.76 -3.93
C PRO A 200 -11.79 -4.67 -4.11
N LEU A 201 -10.62 -4.90 -3.55
CA LEU A 201 -9.42 -4.06 -3.67
C LEU A 201 -8.28 -4.94 -4.18
N VAL A 202 -7.64 -4.54 -5.26
CA VAL A 202 -6.46 -5.23 -5.79
C VAL A 202 -5.27 -4.30 -5.73
N ILE A 203 -4.20 -4.77 -5.11
CA ILE A 203 -2.94 -4.02 -4.97
C ILE A 203 -1.82 -4.82 -5.63
N ALA A 204 -1.01 -4.17 -6.46
CA ALA A 204 0.26 -4.73 -6.92
C ALA A 204 1.42 -3.87 -6.42
N ALA A 205 2.32 -4.47 -5.64
CA ALA A 205 3.59 -3.88 -5.26
C ALA A 205 4.68 -4.36 -6.22
N ARG A 206 5.18 -3.47 -7.09
CA ARG A 206 6.26 -3.78 -8.05
C ARG A 206 7.52 -3.05 -7.61
N ILE A 207 8.55 -3.81 -7.25
CA ILE A 207 9.80 -3.32 -6.67
C ILE A 207 10.83 -3.12 -7.78
N PHE A 208 11.52 -1.98 -7.77
CA PHE A 208 12.52 -1.59 -8.73
C PHE A 208 13.84 -1.21 -8.06
N ASP A 209 14.96 -1.59 -8.67
CA ASP A 209 16.31 -1.21 -8.23
C ASP A 209 16.83 0.09 -8.87
N ARG A 210 15.92 0.82 -9.53
CA ARG A 210 16.20 2.09 -10.20
C ARG A 210 15.09 3.10 -9.94
N PRO A 211 15.37 4.40 -10.05
CA PRO A 211 14.33 5.44 -9.98
C PRO A 211 13.28 5.25 -11.08
N ILE A 212 12.01 5.28 -10.67
CA ILE A 212 10.84 5.27 -11.56
C ILE A 212 9.88 6.45 -11.32
N ASN A 213 10.12 7.24 -10.28
CA ASN A 213 9.27 8.34 -9.80
C ASN A 213 9.20 9.56 -10.74
N LYS A 214 10.18 9.72 -11.62
CA LYS A 214 10.24 10.84 -12.59
C LYS A 214 10.08 10.38 -14.04
N LEU A 215 9.64 9.14 -14.26
CA LEU A 215 9.37 8.62 -15.59
C LEU A 215 8.09 9.23 -16.16
N SER A 216 8.06 9.42 -17.48
CA SER A 216 6.82 9.73 -18.18
C SER A 216 5.81 8.58 -18.09
N ILE A 217 4.54 8.87 -18.37
CA ILE A 217 3.46 7.85 -18.39
C ILE A 217 3.80 6.69 -19.35
N LYS A 218 4.45 6.98 -20.49
CA LYS A 218 4.87 5.96 -21.44
C LYS A 218 5.96 5.05 -20.85
N GLU A 219 6.97 5.64 -20.24
CA GLU A 219 8.11 4.92 -19.67
C GLU A 219 7.71 4.11 -18.43
N ILE A 220 6.82 4.64 -17.59
CA ILE A 220 6.31 3.88 -16.45
C ILE A 220 5.46 2.70 -16.92
N ASN A 221 4.59 2.89 -17.92
CA ASN A 221 3.81 1.77 -18.48
C ASN A 221 4.71 0.68 -19.09
N ASP A 222 5.79 1.06 -19.77
CA ASP A 222 6.78 0.09 -20.25
C ASP A 222 7.49 -0.63 -19.09
N ALA A 223 7.87 0.09 -18.03
CA ALA A 223 8.47 -0.51 -16.83
C ALA A 223 7.50 -1.39 -16.03
N LEU A 224 6.18 -1.21 -16.15
CA LEU A 224 5.18 -2.01 -15.45
C LEU A 224 4.69 -3.22 -16.29
N HIS A 225 4.60 -3.06 -17.60
CA HIS A 225 3.90 -4.00 -18.48
C HIS A 225 4.68 -4.43 -19.73
N GLY A 226 5.64 -3.63 -20.18
CA GLY A 226 6.45 -3.88 -21.38
C GLY A 226 7.79 -4.54 -21.02
N SER A 227 8.87 -3.77 -21.10
CA SER A 227 10.24 -4.23 -20.83
C SER A 227 10.46 -4.71 -19.39
N LYS A 228 9.69 -4.17 -18.43
CA LYS A 228 9.90 -4.37 -16.98
C LYS A 228 11.30 -4.03 -16.49
N LYS A 229 11.96 -3.10 -17.18
CA LYS A 229 13.35 -2.71 -16.92
C LYS A 229 13.55 -2.24 -15.48
N GLY A 230 14.41 -2.95 -14.75
CA GLY A 230 14.78 -2.67 -13.36
C GLY A 230 13.79 -3.21 -12.33
N MET A 231 12.74 -3.94 -12.74
CA MET A 231 11.88 -4.63 -11.78
C MET A 231 12.65 -5.81 -11.19
N ILE A 232 12.63 -5.93 -9.86
CA ILE A 232 13.39 -6.95 -9.11
C ILE A 232 12.53 -7.80 -8.18
N GLY A 233 11.26 -7.42 -8.02
CA GLY A 233 10.28 -8.14 -7.21
C GLY A 233 8.88 -7.64 -7.55
N CYS A 234 7.88 -8.50 -7.37
CA CYS A 234 6.51 -8.13 -7.66
C CYS A 234 5.56 -9.01 -6.84
N HIS A 235 4.54 -8.39 -6.26
CA HIS A 235 3.59 -9.07 -5.38
C HIS A 235 2.17 -8.53 -5.55
N TRP A 236 1.20 -9.43 -5.64
CA TRP A 236 -0.23 -9.11 -5.69
C TRP A 236 -0.90 -9.34 -4.33
N ILE A 237 -1.82 -8.45 -3.98
CA ILE A 237 -2.67 -8.53 -2.80
C ILE A 237 -4.11 -8.31 -3.25
N TYR A 238 -4.98 -9.25 -2.92
CA TYR A 238 -6.42 -9.19 -3.13
C TYR A 238 -7.06 -9.04 -1.76
N ALA A 239 -7.72 -7.92 -1.57
CA ALA A 239 -8.41 -7.59 -0.35
C ALA A 239 -9.86 -7.23 -0.66
N THR A 240 -10.63 -7.17 0.41
CA THR A 240 -12.01 -6.73 0.41
C THR A 240 -12.14 -5.62 1.43
N VAL A 241 -12.80 -4.55 1.04
CA VAL A 241 -13.02 -3.36 1.87
C VAL A 241 -14.51 -3.30 2.20
N ALA A 242 -14.85 -3.24 3.47
CA ALA A 242 -16.23 -3.12 3.93
C ALA A 242 -16.37 -1.95 4.90
N GLN A 243 -17.52 -1.28 4.85
CA GLN A 243 -17.86 -0.24 5.80
C GLN A 243 -18.24 -0.89 7.14
N SER A 244 -17.58 -0.46 8.24
CA SER A 244 -17.88 -0.92 9.60
C SER A 244 -18.78 0.05 10.34
#